data_AF-A0A3N5KJT8-F1
#
_entry.id   AF-A0A3N5KJT8-F1
#
_cell.length_a   1.000
_cell.length_b   1.000
_cell.length_c   1.000
_cell.angle_alpha   90.00
_cell.angle_beta   90.00
_cell.angle_gamma   90.00
#
_symmetry.space_group_name_H-M   'P 1'
#
loop_
_entity.id
_entity.type
_entity.pdbx_description
1 polymer ?
#
loop_
_entity_poly.entity_id
_entity_poly.type
_entity_poly.pdbx_seq_one_letter_code
_entity_poly.pdbx_strand_id
1 'polypeptide(L)'
;LDCIGADINLSGQIIGNGLRPGDTEERGFLYSEGAFFELSDLIDARLGWEIVAAMGINDAGQIAATGCRRYSGTCRALRLDPRGSSPVPEPGTLGLLGMGLVGFAIGRRREVRSRPTRTDAACV
;
A
#
# COMPACT_ATOMS: atom_id res chain seq x y z
N LEU A 1 -6.86 17.77 17.43
CA LEU A 1 -6.56 16.36 17.17
C LEU A 1 -5.66 15.92 18.29
N ASP A 2 -6.23 15.19 19.25
CA ASP A 2 -5.46 14.60 20.35
C ASP A 2 -5.19 13.14 19.95
N CYS A 3 -3.91 12.79 19.83
CA CYS A 3 -3.45 11.48 19.38
C CYS A 3 -2.27 11.07 20.25
N ILE A 4 -2.35 9.87 20.84
CA ILE A 4 -1.32 9.31 21.70
C ILE A 4 -0.80 8.04 21.05
N GLY A 5 0.51 7.98 20.81
CA GLY A 5 1.19 6.76 20.35
C GLY A 5 1.25 5.73 21.48
N ALA A 6 0.92 4.48 21.17
CA ALA A 6 0.92 3.37 22.12
C ALA A 6 2.15 2.47 21.97
N ASP A 7 2.58 2.20 20.74
CA ASP A 7 3.68 1.25 20.46
C ASP A 7 4.26 1.46 19.04
N ILE A 8 5.46 0.92 18.80
CA ILE A 8 6.17 0.99 17.52
C ILE A 8 6.93 -0.31 17.22
N ASN A 9 6.90 -0.79 15.98
CA ASN A 9 7.69 -1.95 15.55
C ASN A 9 8.98 -1.57 14.79
N LEU A 10 9.83 -2.57 14.49
CA LEU A 10 11.10 -2.37 13.78
C LEU A 10 10.96 -1.82 12.35
N SER A 11 9.78 -1.92 11.73
CA SER A 11 9.49 -1.32 10.42
C SER A 11 9.10 0.16 10.52
N GLY A 12 9.09 0.73 11.73
CA GLY A 12 8.71 2.12 11.98
C GLY A 12 7.20 2.34 11.94
N GLN A 13 6.40 1.28 12.01
CA GLN A 13 4.94 1.39 12.09
C GLN A 13 4.55 1.74 13.52
N ILE A 14 3.77 2.80 13.68
CA ILE A 14 3.32 3.29 14.98
C ILE A 14 1.83 3.02 15.10
N ILE A 15 1.41 2.45 16.22
CA ILE A 15 -0.01 2.38 16.59
C ILE A 15 -0.32 3.35 17.71
N GLY A 16 -1.58 3.70 17.85
CA GLY A 16 -2.01 4.55 18.95
C GLY A 16 -3.51 4.73 19.00
N ASN A 17 -3.95 5.63 19.86
CA ASN A 17 -5.34 5.99 20.07
C ASN A 17 -5.50 7.50 19.89
N GLY A 18 -6.59 7.93 19.27
CA GLY A 18 -6.82 9.37 19.10
C GLY A 18 -8.25 9.71 18.72
N LEU A 19 -8.54 11.00 18.82
CA LEU A 19 -9.83 11.59 18.48
C LEU A 19 -9.76 12.26 17.12
N ARG A 20 -10.70 11.95 16.24
CA ARG A 20 -10.96 12.78 15.05
C ARG A 20 -11.60 14.10 15.48
N PRO A 21 -11.47 15.18 14.66
CA PRO A 21 -12.15 16.43 14.97
C PRO A 21 -13.66 16.20 14.96
N GLY A 22 -14.31 16.44 16.11
CA GLY A 22 -15.75 16.26 16.26
C GLY A 22 -16.18 14.92 16.84
N ASP A 23 -15.26 13.96 17.00
CA ASP A 23 -15.55 12.70 17.70
C ASP A 23 -15.44 12.88 19.21
N THR A 24 -16.22 12.09 19.97
CA THR A 24 -16.16 12.01 21.44
C THR A 24 -15.51 10.72 21.94
N GLU A 25 -15.19 9.80 21.04
CA GLU A 25 -14.64 8.48 21.35
C GLU A 25 -13.31 8.30 20.65
N GLU A 26 -12.31 7.84 21.40
CA GLU A 26 -11.00 7.49 20.85
C GLU A 26 -11.10 6.29 19.92
N ARG A 27 -10.26 6.28 18.89
CA ARG A 27 -10.14 5.19 17.94
C ARG A 27 -8.70 4.78 17.76
N GLY A 28 -8.52 3.48 17.54
CA GLY A 28 -7.21 2.93 17.22
C GLY A 28 -6.76 3.37 15.84
N PHE A 29 -5.50 3.79 15.72
CA PHE A 29 -4.88 4.14 14.45
C PHE A 29 -3.59 3.34 14.21
N LEU A 30 -3.20 3.28 12.93
CA LEU A 30 -1.91 2.84 12.43
C LEU A 30 -1.30 3.98 11.62
N TYR A 31 -0.08 4.38 11.93
CA TYR A 31 0.75 5.24 11.11
C TYR A 31 1.86 4.40 10.47
N SER A 32 1.90 4.38 9.14
CA SER A 32 2.84 3.56 8.37
C SER A 32 3.18 4.29 7.07
N GLU A 33 4.46 4.32 6.70
CA GLU A 33 4.95 4.91 5.43
C GLU A 33 4.48 6.35 5.17
N GLY A 34 4.38 7.17 6.23
CA GLY A 34 3.94 8.56 6.11
C GLY A 34 2.42 8.76 6.09
N ALA A 35 1.63 7.69 6.08
CA ALA A 35 0.18 7.72 6.04
C ALA A 35 -0.45 7.28 7.37
N PHE A 36 -1.60 7.87 7.69
CA PHE A 36 -2.39 7.60 8.89
C PHE A 36 -3.65 6.83 8.51
N PHE A 37 -3.90 5.71 9.18
CA PHE A 37 -5.01 4.80 8.92
C PHE A 37 -5.80 4.57 10.21
N GLU A 38 -7.13 4.69 10.14
CA GLU A 38 -8.00 4.21 11.22
C GLU A 38 -8.06 2.68 11.17
N LEU A 39 -7.86 1.99 12.29
CA LEU A 39 -7.82 0.51 12.30
C LEU A 39 -9.16 -0.10 11.90
N SER A 40 -10.28 0.58 12.15
CA SER A 40 -11.62 0.14 11.73
C SER A 40 -11.79 0.14 10.21
N ASP A 41 -11.04 0.97 9.48
CA ASP A 41 -11.09 1.02 8.01
C ASP A 41 -10.22 -0.07 7.36
N LEU A 42 -9.30 -0.66 8.15
CA LEU A 42 -8.41 -1.74 7.71
C LEU A 42 -9.02 -3.14 7.89
N ILE A 43 -10.23 -3.23 8.42
CA ILE A 43 -10.96 -4.49 8.60
C ILE A 43 -12.20 -4.54 7.71
N ASP A 44 -12.64 -5.76 7.35
CA ASP A 44 -13.90 -5.92 6.61
C ASP A 44 -15.07 -5.49 7.49
N ALA A 45 -15.73 -4.39 7.11
CA ALA A 45 -16.90 -3.84 7.78
C ALA A 45 -18.05 -4.86 7.96
N ARG A 46 -18.14 -5.90 7.09
CA ARG A 46 -19.14 -6.98 7.21
C ARG A 46 -18.94 -7.84 8.45
N LEU A 47 -17.74 -7.84 9.02
CA LEU A 47 -17.46 -8.53 10.27
C LEU A 47 -18.14 -7.84 11.48
N GLY A 48 -18.58 -6.60 11.32
CA GLY A 48 -19.36 -5.87 12.32
C GLY A 48 -18.57 -5.51 13.58
N TRP A 49 -17.25 -5.41 13.46
CA TRP A 49 -16.35 -4.94 14.52
C TRP A 49 -16.02 -3.47 14.31
N GLU A 50 -15.80 -2.80 15.43
CA GLU A 50 -15.30 -1.44 15.51
C GLU A 50 -14.11 -1.45 16.44
N ILE A 51 -12.96 -0.98 15.95
CA ILE A 51 -11.72 -0.97 16.72
C ILE A 51 -11.69 0.29 17.55
N VAL A 52 -11.82 0.13 18.86
CA VAL A 52 -11.90 1.23 19.81
C VAL A 52 -10.54 1.57 20.42
N ALA A 53 -9.59 0.62 20.41
CA ALA A 53 -8.25 0.91 20.89
C ALA A 53 -7.18 -0.06 20.34
N ALA A 54 -5.99 0.47 20.12
CA ALA A 54 -4.77 -0.27 19.78
C ALA A 54 -3.90 -0.45 21.03
N MET A 55 -3.44 -1.67 21.28
CA MET A 55 -2.74 -2.05 22.52
C MET A 55 -1.26 -2.37 22.31
N GLY A 56 -0.89 -2.88 21.14
CA GLY A 56 0.50 -3.23 20.83
C GLY A 56 0.66 -3.68 19.39
N ILE A 57 1.89 -3.61 18.88
CA ILE A 57 2.25 -4.06 17.53
C ILE A 57 3.54 -4.90 17.60
N ASN A 58 3.62 -5.99 16.85
CA ASN A 58 4.85 -6.76 16.73
C ASN A 58 5.60 -6.48 15.42
N ASP A 59 6.81 -7.01 15.29
CA ASP A 59 7.66 -6.82 14.10
C ASP A 59 7.11 -7.48 12.82
N ALA A 60 6.14 -8.37 12.95
CA ALA A 60 5.40 -8.92 11.81
C ALA A 60 4.24 -8.01 11.36
N GLY A 61 4.06 -6.84 11.98
CA GLY A 61 2.98 -5.88 11.69
C GLY A 61 1.62 -6.26 12.25
N GLN A 62 1.56 -7.25 13.15
CA GLN A 62 0.31 -7.71 13.76
C GLN A 62 -0.03 -6.83 14.95
N ILE A 63 -1.30 -6.46 15.09
CA ILE A 63 -1.75 -5.50 16.08
C ILE A 63 -2.67 -6.20 17.08
N ALA A 64 -2.34 -6.10 18.37
CA ALA A 64 -3.27 -6.41 19.45
C ALA A 64 -4.20 -5.21 19.67
N ALA A 65 -5.50 -5.43 19.64
CA ALA A 65 -6.50 -4.37 19.73
C ALA A 65 -7.73 -4.79 20.54
N THR A 66 -8.46 -3.80 21.05
CA THR A 66 -9.81 -3.99 21.59
C THR A 66 -10.81 -3.59 20.50
N GLY A 67 -11.71 -4.51 20.15
CA GLY A 67 -12.80 -4.22 19.24
C GLY A 67 -14.15 -4.54 19.84
N CYS A 68 -15.16 -3.75 19.51
CA CYS A 68 -16.53 -3.92 19.98
C CYS A 68 -17.46 -4.30 18.82
N ARG A 69 -18.42 -5.17 19.08
CA ARG A 69 -19.48 -5.51 18.11
C ARG A 69 -20.48 -4.36 18.01
N ARG A 70 -20.67 -3.79 16.82
CA ARG A 70 -21.57 -2.63 16.60
C ARG A 70 -22.99 -2.82 17.15
N TYR A 71 -23.55 -4.02 17.04
CA TYR A 71 -24.95 -4.26 17.42
C TYR A 71 -25.14 -4.75 18.85
N SER A 72 -24.15 -5.42 19.45
CA SER A 72 -24.27 -5.98 20.80
C SER A 72 -23.49 -5.17 21.85
N GLY A 73 -22.64 -4.23 21.44
CA GLY A 73 -21.74 -3.48 22.31
C GLY A 73 -20.66 -4.33 22.98
N THR A 74 -20.59 -5.63 22.68
CA THR A 74 -19.67 -6.56 23.35
C THR A 74 -18.26 -6.35 22.82
N CYS A 75 -17.33 -5.99 23.71
CA CYS A 75 -15.94 -5.78 23.37
C CYS A 75 -15.09 -7.05 23.62
N ARG A 76 -14.11 -7.30 22.76
CA ARG A 76 -13.17 -8.41 22.85
C ARG A 76 -11.78 -7.99 22.41
N ALA A 77 -10.78 -8.72 22.92
CA ALA A 77 -9.43 -8.66 22.37
C ALA A 77 -9.42 -9.29 20.96
N LEU A 78 -8.81 -8.58 20.02
CA LEU A 78 -8.66 -8.97 18.63
C LEU A 78 -7.18 -8.92 18.26
N ARG A 79 -6.77 -9.85 17.40
CA ARG A 79 -5.53 -9.72 16.62
C ARG A 79 -5.91 -9.23 15.23
N LEU A 80 -5.39 -8.08 14.85
CA LEU A 80 -5.47 -7.59 13.48
C LEU A 80 -4.19 -8.02 12.76
N ASP A 81 -4.36 -8.53 11.55
CA ASP A 81 -3.28 -8.74 10.61
C ASP A 81 -3.54 -7.76 9.45
N PRO A 82 -3.16 -6.48 9.58
CA PRO A 82 -3.27 -5.53 8.49
C PRO A 82 -2.42 -6.09 7.37
N ARG A 83 -3.05 -6.62 6.33
CA ARG A 83 -2.28 -7.05 5.17
C ARG A 83 -1.61 -5.79 4.65
N GLY A 84 -0.28 -5.84 4.57
CA GLY A 84 0.49 -4.79 3.96
C GLY A 84 -0.20 -4.34 2.67
N SER A 85 -0.13 -3.05 2.43
CA SER A 85 -0.13 -2.41 1.12
C SER A 85 0.81 -3.16 0.16
N SER A 86 0.53 -4.42 -0.18
CA SER A 86 1.15 -5.06 -1.33
C SER A 86 0.85 -4.08 -2.45
N PRO A 87 1.87 -3.50 -3.11
CA PRO A 87 1.63 -2.64 -4.25
C PRO A 87 0.64 -3.39 -5.10
N VAL A 88 -0.53 -2.78 -5.35
CA VAL A 88 -1.51 -3.28 -6.29
C VAL A 88 -0.71 -3.91 -7.43
N PRO A 89 -0.88 -5.21 -7.75
CA PRO A 89 -0.02 -5.88 -8.72
C PRO A 89 -0.03 -5.01 -9.97
N GLU A 90 1.10 -4.37 -10.29
CA GLU A 90 1.13 -3.32 -11.30
C GLU A 90 0.54 -3.91 -12.59
N PRO A 91 -0.65 -3.48 -13.05
CA PRO A 91 -1.31 -4.16 -14.15
C PRO A 91 -0.65 -3.94 -15.51
N GLY A 92 0.61 -3.49 -15.58
CA GLY A 92 1.19 -3.06 -16.85
C GLY A 92 2.68 -2.80 -16.96
N THR A 93 3.51 -2.91 -15.92
CA THR A 93 4.96 -2.65 -16.07
C THR A 93 5.66 -3.64 -16.97
N LEU A 94 5.32 -4.94 -16.87
CA LEU A 94 5.79 -5.95 -17.82
C LEU A 94 5.27 -5.70 -19.23
N GLY A 95 4.03 -5.21 -19.35
CA GLY A 95 3.44 -4.82 -20.65
C GLY A 95 4.18 -3.65 -21.30
N LEU A 96 4.43 -2.58 -20.54
CA LEU A 96 5.17 -1.40 -20.98
C LEU A 96 6.63 -1.71 -21.31
N LEU A 97 7.30 -2.53 -20.49
CA LEU A 97 8.65 -3.00 -20.76
C LEU A 97 8.71 -3.84 -22.05
N GLY A 98 7.74 -4.74 -22.24
CA GLY A 98 7.60 -5.54 -23.45
C GLY A 98 7.39 -4.67 -24.69
N MET A 99 6.48 -3.69 -24.63
CA MET A 99 6.25 -2.75 -25.74
C MET A 99 7.49 -1.91 -26.06
N GLY A 100 8.22 -1.45 -25.04
CA GLY A 100 9.48 -0.71 -25.20
C GLY A 100 10.55 -1.51 -25.92
N LEU A 101 10.76 -2.78 -25.52
CA LEU A 101 11.74 -3.68 -26.14
C LEU A 101 11.37 -4.00 -27.61
N VAL A 102 10.08 -4.20 -27.90
CA VAL A 102 9.59 -4.43 -29.27
C VAL A 102 9.81 -3.18 -30.13
N GLY A 103 9.44 -2.00 -29.63
CA GLY A 103 9.66 -0.72 -30.32
C GLY A 103 11.14 -0.47 -30.63
N PHE A 104 12.02 -0.73 -29.67
CA PHE A 104 13.47 -0.61 -29.84
C PHE A 104 14.01 -1.57 -30.91
N ALA A 105 13.57 -2.83 -30.90
CA ALA A 105 13.98 -3.82 -31.91
C ALA A 105 13.51 -3.43 -33.33
N ILE A 106 12.28 -2.92 -33.47
CA ILE A 106 11.76 -2.44 -34.76
C ILE A 106 12.54 -1.20 -35.24
N GLY A 107 12.87 -0.27 -34.33
CA GLY A 107 13.68 0.91 -34.62
C GLY A 107 15.05 0.54 -35.19
N ARG A 108 15.78 -0.37 -34.53
CA ARG A 108 17.10 -0.84 -35.00
C ARG A 108 17.04 -1.52 -36.36
N ARG A 109 15.97 -2.27 -36.65
CA ARG A 109 15.79 -2.91 -37.97
C ARG A 109 15.56 -1.90 -39.09
N ARG A 110 14.91 -0.76 -38.79
CA ARG A 110 14.69 0.32 -39.76
C ARG A 110 15.98 1.07 -40.09
N GLU A 111 16.83 1.34 -39.10
CA GLU A 111 18.13 2.02 -39.31
C GLU A 111 19.14 1.19 -40.13
N VAL A 112 19.17 -0.14 -39.94
CA VAL A 112 20.08 -1.01 -40.72
C VAL A 112 19.68 -1.04 -42.19
N ARG A 113 18.37 -0.93 -42.49
CA ARG A 113 17.83 -1.03 -43.84
C ARG A 113 17.90 0.28 -44.62
N SER A 114 18.05 1.42 -43.94
CA SER A 114 18.11 2.75 -44.56
C SER A 114 19.53 3.21 -44.91
N ARG A 115 20.58 2.39 -44.72
CA ARG A 115 21.89 2.69 -45.31
C ARG A 115 21.78 2.58 -46.84
N PRO A 116 21.88 3.70 -47.59
CA PRO A 116 21.91 3.62 -49.04
C PRO A 116 23.15 2.83 -49.42
N THR A 117 23.00 1.78 -50.23
CA THR A 117 24.11 1.22 -50.98
C THR A 117 24.70 2.37 -51.79
N ARG A 118 25.91 2.79 -51.42
CA ARG A 118 26.72 3.71 -52.21
C ARG A 118 26.90 3.05 -53.57
N THR A 119 26.07 3.45 -54.53
CA THR A 119 26.32 3.15 -55.94
C THR A 119 27.59 3.90 -56.29
N ASP A 120 28.69 3.18 -56.30
CA ASP A 120 29.91 3.57 -56.98
C ASP A 120 29.56 3.65 -58.47
N ALA A 121 29.21 4.85 -58.93
CA ALA A 121 29.19 5.18 -60.35
C ALA A 121 30.61 5.61 -60.72
N ALA A 122 31.28 4.69 -61.42
CA ALA A 122 32.58 4.84 -62.03
C ALA A 122 32.59 5.91 -63.13
N CYS A 123 33.81 6.36 -63.47
CA CYS A 123 34.18 7.19 -64.62
C CYS A 123 33.32 6.98 -65.87
N VAL A 124 32.89 8.07 -66.52
CA VAL A 124 33.41 8.59 -67.82
C VAL A 124 33.15 10.09 -67.85
#